data_AF-A0A529Q292-F1
#
_entry.id   AF-A0A529Q292-F1
#
_cell.length_a   1.000
_cell.length_b   1.000
_cell.length_c   1.000
_cell.angle_alpha   90.00
_cell.angle_beta   90.00
_cell.angle_gamma   90.00
#
_symmetry.space_group_name_H-M   'P 1'
#
loop_
_entity.id
_entity.type
_entity.pdbx_description
1 polymer ?
#
loop_
_entity_poly.entity_id
_entity_poly.type
_entity_poly.pdbx_seq_one_letter_code
_entity_poly.pdbx_strand_id
1 'polypeptide(L)'
;FYLTSLLFVLVVLGAVAWYNGFSILALIRYIKEELLLVLGTSSSEAALPGLMAKMERAGCNRSVVGLVIPTGYSFNLDGTNIYMTLAALFIAQANDTPLTFGDQILL
;
A
#
# COMPACT_ATOMS: atom_id res chain seq x y z
N PHE A 1 -6.08 -2.24 -12.11
CA PHE A 1 -5.07 -1.81 -11.14
C PHE A 1 -5.54 -0.61 -10.33
N TYR A 2 -5.56 0.62 -10.88
CA TYR A 2 -5.85 1.84 -10.12
C TYR A 2 -7.17 1.82 -9.33
N LEU A 3 -8.26 1.33 -9.93
CA LEU A 3 -9.55 1.20 -9.23
C LEU A 3 -9.44 0.23 -8.04
N THR A 4 -8.80 -0.92 -8.23
CA THR A 4 -8.58 -1.92 -7.18
C THR A 4 -7.72 -1.35 -6.06
N SER A 5 -6.64 -0.65 -6.38
CA SER A 5 -5.78 0.01 -5.38
C SER A 5 -6.53 1.10 -4.62
N LEU A 6 -7.37 1.88 -5.30
CA LEU A 6 -8.22 2.90 -4.66
C LEU A 6 -9.21 2.26 -3.68
N LEU A 7 -9.88 1.18 -4.09
CA LEU A 7 -10.79 0.44 -3.23
C LEU A 7 -10.06 -0.20 -2.04
N PHE A 8 -8.88 -0.78 -2.25
CA PHE A 8 -8.07 -1.34 -1.17
C PHE A 8 -7.72 -0.27 -0.12
N VAL A 9 -7.24 0.89 -0.56
CA VAL A 9 -6.87 1.98 0.37
C VAL A 9 -8.11 2.55 1.07
N LEU A 10 -9.20 2.84 0.35
CA LEU A 10 -10.36 3.51 0.94
C LEU A 10 -11.28 2.57 1.74
N VAL A 11 -11.40 1.32 1.33
CA VAL A 11 -12.32 0.35 1.95
C VAL A 11 -11.59 -0.51 2.95
N VAL A 12 -10.52 -1.21 2.54
CA VAL A 12 -9.83 -2.15 3.45
C VAL A 12 -9.03 -1.38 4.50
N LEU A 13 -8.09 -0.53 4.08
CA LEU A 13 -7.32 0.27 5.05
C LEU A 13 -8.21 1.31 5.74
N GLY A 14 -9.25 1.81 5.07
CA GLY A 14 -10.26 2.67 5.67
C GLY A 14 -11.03 2.01 6.82
N ALA A 15 -11.45 0.75 6.65
CA ALA A 15 -12.10 -0.02 7.70
C ALA A 15 -11.14 -0.28 8.87
N VAL A 16 -9.88 -0.62 8.61
CA VAL A 16 -8.86 -0.80 9.67
C VAL A 16 -8.62 0.50 10.42
N ALA A 17 -8.47 1.62 9.72
CA ALA A 17 -8.29 2.94 10.34
C ALA A 17 -9.48 3.31 11.23
N TRP A 18 -10.70 3.14 10.69
CA TRP A 18 -11.94 3.39 11.43
C TRP A 18 -12.06 2.52 12.68
N TYR A 19 -11.74 1.23 12.59
CA TYR A 19 -11.72 0.31 13.74
C TYR A 19 -10.73 0.75 14.83
N ASN A 20 -9.61 1.38 14.44
CA ASN A 20 -8.60 1.92 15.35
C ASN A 20 -8.89 3.38 15.77
N GLY A 21 -10.05 3.94 15.41
CA GLY A 21 -10.51 5.25 15.88
C GLY A 21 -9.95 6.46 15.14
N PHE A 22 -9.39 6.29 13.93
CA PHE A 22 -8.90 7.42 13.13
C PHE A 22 -9.37 7.36 11.66
N SER A 23 -9.30 8.50 10.95
CA SER A 23 -9.72 8.59 9.56
C SER A 23 -8.57 8.33 8.59
N ILE A 24 -8.76 7.40 7.66
CA ILE A 24 -7.82 7.17 6.56
C ILE A 24 -7.64 8.41 5.68
N LEU A 25 -8.69 9.21 5.47
CA LEU A 25 -8.61 10.44 4.68
C LEU A 25 -7.79 11.51 5.39
N ALA A 26 -7.90 11.59 6.73
CA ALA A 26 -7.06 12.48 7.53
C ALA A 26 -5.58 12.04 7.48
N LEU A 27 -5.31 10.73 7.55
CA LEU A 27 -3.97 10.18 7.42
C LEU A 27 -3.37 10.50 6.04
N ILE A 28 -4.10 10.22 4.95
CA ILE A 28 -3.68 10.53 3.57
C ILE A 28 -3.34 12.02 3.43
N ARG A 29 -4.17 12.91 3.99
CA ARG A 29 -3.93 14.36 3.97
C ARG A 29 -2.66 14.74 4.75
N TYR A 30 -2.40 14.06 5.87
CA TYR A 30 -1.24 14.30 6.72
C TYR A 30 0.08 13.90 6.04
N ILE A 31 0.09 12.74 5.36
CA ILE A 31 1.26 12.21 4.63
C ILE A 31 1.29 12.59 3.13
N LYS A 32 0.53 13.63 2.73
CA LYS A 32 0.37 14.00 1.31
C LYS A 32 1.69 14.31 0.61
N GLU A 33 2.67 14.87 1.33
CA GLU A 33 3.97 15.26 0.77
C GLU A 33 4.79 14.03 0.44
N GLU A 34 4.77 13.02 1.30
CA GLU A 34 5.39 11.72 1.09
C GLU A 34 4.75 11.00 -0.10
N LEU A 35 3.42 11.00 -0.18
CA LEU A 35 2.71 10.40 -1.31
C LEU A 35 3.04 11.09 -2.64
N LEU A 36 3.12 12.42 -2.66
CA LEU A 36 3.53 13.19 -3.85
C LEU A 36 5.00 12.96 -4.20
N LEU A 37 5.87 12.81 -3.20
CA LEU A 37 7.27 12.49 -3.42
C LEU A 37 7.43 11.10 -4.06
N VAL A 38 6.76 10.07 -3.53
CA VAL A 38 6.77 8.72 -4.13
C VAL A 38 6.20 8.76 -5.54
N LEU A 39 5.14 9.52 -5.78
CA LEU A 39 4.57 9.67 -7.12
C LEU A 39 5.58 10.33 -8.08
N GLY A 40 6.29 11.36 -7.64
CA GLY A 40 7.25 12.09 -8.46
C GLY A 40 8.56 11.34 -8.71
N THR A 41 9.02 10.54 -7.74
CA THR A 41 10.29 9.80 -7.82
C THR A 41 10.12 8.35 -8.25
N SER A 42 8.89 7.82 -8.21
CA SER A 42 8.58 6.39 -8.31
C SER A 42 9.36 5.52 -7.30
N SER A 43 9.81 6.10 -6.18
CA SER A 43 10.55 5.40 -5.13
C SER A 43 9.94 5.65 -3.76
N SER A 44 9.51 4.56 -3.11
CA SER A 44 9.04 4.58 -1.72
C SER A 44 10.16 4.83 -0.71
N GLU A 45 11.42 4.54 -1.06
CA GLU A 45 12.59 4.76 -0.20
C GLU A 45 12.79 6.25 0.09
N ALA A 46 12.59 7.09 -0.93
CA ALA A 46 12.76 8.53 -0.84
C ALA A 46 11.85 9.18 0.21
N ALA A 47 10.68 8.59 0.47
CA ALA A 47 9.72 9.09 1.44
C ALA A 47 9.90 8.52 2.85
N LEU A 48 10.73 7.48 3.03
CA LEU A 48 10.86 6.75 4.28
C LEU A 48 11.27 7.64 5.47
N PRO A 49 12.30 8.50 5.36
CA PRO A 49 12.73 9.33 6.51
C PRO A 49 11.67 10.35 6.91
N GLY A 50 11.00 10.96 5.93
CA GLY A 50 9.93 11.94 6.14
C GLY A 50 8.71 11.31 6.82
N LEU A 51 8.31 10.12 6.34
CA LEU A 51 7.21 9.36 6.92
C LEU A 51 7.49 8.99 8.39
N MET A 52 8.69 8.49 8.71
CA MET A 52 9.07 8.17 10.09
C MET A 52 8.97 9.40 11.01
N ALA A 53 9.54 10.53 10.59
CA ALA A 53 9.47 11.76 11.37
C ALA A 53 8.03 12.26 11.58
N LYS A 54 7.18 12.15 10.55
CA LYS A 54 5.75 12.50 10.67
C LYS A 54 4.99 11.56 11.61
N MET A 55 5.25 10.26 11.56
CA MET A 55 4.58 9.31 12.45
C MET A 55 4.99 9.53 13.91
N GLU A 56 6.26 9.83 14.21
CA GLU A 56 6.68 10.22 15.57
C GLU A 56 5.97 11.52 16.02
N ARG A 57 5.87 12.53 15.15
CA ARG A 57 5.15 13.79 15.45
C ARG A 57 3.64 13.59 15.61
N ALA A 58 3.07 12.58 14.97
CA ALA A 58 1.67 12.18 15.16
C ALA A 58 1.43 11.48 16.51
N GLY A 59 2.49 11.21 17.28
CA GLY A 59 2.41 10.59 18.60
C GLY A 59 2.77 9.10 18.63
N CYS A 60 3.20 8.51 17.50
CA CYS A 60 3.66 7.13 17.49
C CYS A 60 4.97 6.99 18.27
N ASN A 61 5.09 5.93 19.08
CA ASN A 61 6.32 5.65 19.81
C ASN A 61 7.49 5.40 18.84
N ARG A 62 8.63 6.04 19.08
CA ARG A 62 9.85 5.91 18.26
C ARG A 62 10.29 4.46 18.03
N SER A 63 10.18 3.59 19.03
CA SER A 63 10.52 2.17 18.88
C SER A 63 9.56 1.45 17.92
N VAL A 64 8.28 1.82 17.92
CA VAL A 64 7.28 1.26 17.00
C VAL A 64 7.54 1.76 15.58
N VAL A 65 7.77 3.07 15.42
CA VAL A 65 8.10 3.68 14.11
C VAL A 65 9.36 3.07 13.51
N GLY A 66 10.42 2.94 14.31
CA GLY A 66 11.71 2.41 13.90
C GLY A 66 11.70 0.94 13.46
N LEU A 67 10.68 0.18 13.84
CA LEU A 67 10.51 -1.22 13.41
C LEU A 67 9.46 -1.33 12.30
N VAL A 68 8.25 -0.82 12.52
CA VAL A 68 7.10 -1.07 11.66
C VAL A 68 7.26 -0.43 10.28
N ILE A 69 7.78 0.80 10.21
CA ILE A 69 7.87 1.51 8.93
C ILE A 69 8.95 0.91 8.02
N PRO A 70 10.19 0.65 8.49
CA PRO A 70 11.21 0.00 7.67
C PRO A 70 10.82 -1.43 7.26
N THR A 71 10.27 -2.22 8.19
CA THR A 71 9.81 -3.58 7.87
C THR A 71 8.66 -3.54 6.85
N GLY A 72 7.70 -2.61 7.02
CA GLY A 72 6.62 -2.42 6.06
C GLY A 72 7.11 -2.03 4.67
N TYR A 73 8.10 -1.14 4.57
CA TYR A 73 8.69 -0.75 3.29
C TYR A 73 9.25 -1.96 2.51
N SER A 74 9.95 -2.87 3.18
CA SER A 74 10.58 -4.02 2.51
C SER A 74 9.64 -5.21 2.31
N PHE A 75 8.72 -5.45 3.24
CA PHE A 75 7.94 -6.69 3.28
C PHE A 75 6.45 -6.51 3.00
N ASN A 76 5.92 -5.28 3.04
CA ASN A 76 4.50 -5.01 2.78
C ASN A 76 4.32 -4.33 1.41
N LEU A 77 4.32 -5.15 0.36
CA LEU A 77 4.22 -4.72 -1.04
C LEU A 77 2.80 -4.91 -1.61
N ASP A 78 1.77 -4.57 -0.86
CA ASP A 78 0.36 -4.74 -1.26
C ASP A 78 0.06 -4.19 -2.66
N GLY A 79 0.53 -2.98 -2.96
CA GLY A 79 0.35 -2.37 -4.28
C GLY A 79 1.00 -3.17 -5.40
N THR A 80 2.22 -3.67 -5.19
CA THR A 80 2.93 -4.52 -6.15
C THR A 80 2.20 -5.85 -6.32
N ASN A 81 1.70 -6.45 -5.24
CA ASN A 81 0.97 -7.72 -5.31
C ASN A 81 -0.35 -7.56 -6.09
N ILE A 82 -1.14 -6.52 -5.81
CA ILE A 82 -2.35 -6.19 -6.59
C ILE A 82 -2.01 -5.99 -8.08
N TYR A 83 -0.88 -5.33 -8.37
CA TYR A 83 -0.43 -5.16 -9.75
C TYR A 83 -0.06 -6.50 -10.40
N MET A 84 0.77 -7.30 -9.75
CA MET A 84 1.25 -8.58 -10.28
C MET A 84 0.10 -9.56 -10.55
N THR A 85 -0.82 -9.72 -9.62
CA THR A 85 -2.01 -10.57 -9.80
C THR A 85 -2.85 -10.11 -11.00
N LEU A 86 -3.13 -8.81 -11.11
CA LEU A 86 -3.92 -8.28 -12.23
C LEU A 86 -3.17 -8.37 -13.57
N ALA A 87 -1.85 -8.16 -13.56
CA ALA A 87 -1.01 -8.29 -14.75
C ALA A 87 -0.96 -9.74 -15.24
N ALA A 88 -0.82 -10.71 -14.34
CA ALA A 88 -0.80 -12.13 -14.68
C ALA A 88 -2.16 -12.58 -15.23
N LEU A 89 -3.27 -12.16 -14.61
CA LEU A 89 -4.62 -12.42 -15.15
C LEU A 89 -4.82 -11.78 -16.53
N PHE A 90 -4.36 -10.55 -16.72
CA PHE A 90 -4.42 -9.86 -18.01
C PHE A 90 -3.65 -10.61 -19.10
N ILE A 91 -2.42 -11.05 -18.81
CA ILE A 91 -1.60 -11.81 -19.76
C ILE A 91 -2.25 -13.16 -20.10
N ALA A 92 -2.82 -13.85 -19.11
CA ALA A 92 -3.52 -15.12 -19.35
C ALA A 92 -4.73 -14.91 -20.28
N GLN A 93 -5.54 -13.88 -20.04
CA GLN A 93 -6.67 -13.52 -20.89
C GLN A 93 -6.22 -13.11 -22.30
N ALA A 94 -5.13 -12.33 -22.43
CA ALA A 94 -4.63 -11.86 -23.71
C ALA A 94 -4.05 -12.97 -24.60
N ASN A 95 -3.67 -14.12 -24.01
CA ASN A 95 -3.14 -15.28 -24.72
C ASN A 95 -4.13 -16.46 -24.77
N ASP A 96 -5.39 -16.24 -24.40
CA ASP A 96 -6.41 -17.30 -24.31
C ASP A 96 -5.96 -18.50 -23.44
N THR A 97 -5.14 -18.25 -22.41
CA THR A 97 -4.69 -19.25 -21.44
C THR A 97 -5.75 -19.40 -20.35
N PRO A 98 -6.51 -20.51 -20.28
CA PRO A 98 -7.51 -20.71 -19.25
C PRO A 98 -6.83 -20.97 -17.90
N LEU A 99 -7.19 -20.17 -16.88
CA LEU A 99 -6.76 -20.37 -15.50
C LEU A 99 -7.87 -21.05 -14.70
N THR A 100 -7.57 -22.23 -14.15
CA THR A 100 -8.48 -22.90 -13.23
C THR A 100 -8.59 -22.13 -11.91
N PHE A 101 -9.58 -22.49 -11.08
CA PHE A 101 -9.69 -21.90 -9.75
C PHE A 101 -8.48 -22.22 -8.86
N GLY A 102 -7.85 -23.39 -9.05
CA GLY A 102 -6.61 -23.75 -8.35
C GLY A 102 -5.46 -22.84 -8.76
N ASP A 103 -5.33 -22.56 -10.05
CA ASP A 103 -4.31 -21.63 -10.55
C ASP A 103 -4.52 -20.22 -9.99
N GLN A 104 -5.77 -19.75 -9.92
CA GLN A 104 -6.11 -18.43 -9.38
C GLN A 104 -5.87 -18.32 -7.86
N ILE A 105 -5.95 -19.41 -7.10
CA ILE A 105 -5.61 -19.43 -5.66
C ILE A 105 -4.08 -19.36 -5.46
N LEU A 106 -3.32 -19.99 -6.36
CA LEU A 106 -1.86 -20.04 -6.28
C LEU A 106 -1.18 -18.75 -6.78
N LEU A 107 -1.91 -17.96 -7.57
CA LEU A 107 -1.49 -16.70 -8.18
C LEU A 107 -1.49 -15.53 -7.18
#